data_AF-A0A7S2IC23-F1
#
_entry.id   AF-A0A7S2IC23-F1
#
_cell.length_a   1.000
_cell.length_b   1.000
_cell.length_c   1.000
_cell.angle_alpha   90.00
_cell.angle_beta   90.00
_cell.angle_gamma   90.00
#
_symmetry.space_group_name_H-M   'P 1'
#
loop_
_entity.id
_entity.type
_entity.pdbx_description
1 polymer ?
#
loop_
_entity_poly.entity_id
_entity_poly.type
_entity_poly.pdbx_seq_one_letter_code
_entity_poly.pdbx_strand_id
1 'polypeptide(L)'
;NGNPTLLLGLDRTEKKTKKKAAAGVAHPLREEQEDEHLEYLIRSERVIAAGPLHLPTETKEDEASIPVGDLTLFNAPSREEAIEFAENDPYAQVGLYERLRV
;
A
#
# COMPACT_ATOMS: atom_id res chain seq x y z
N ASN A 1 22.38 -7.86 -1.48
CA ASN A 1 21.32 -8.33 -0.56
C ASN A 1 21.36 -7.44 0.66
N GLY A 2 20.48 -6.45 0.71
CA GLY A 2 20.42 -5.45 1.78
C GLY A 2 19.83 -6.00 3.08
N ASN A 3 19.56 -5.11 4.02
CA ASN A 3 18.90 -5.47 5.27
C ASN A 3 17.37 -5.53 5.06
N PRO A 4 16.67 -6.42 5.76
CA PRO A 4 15.21 -6.40 5.80
C PRO A 4 14.71 -5.06 6.36
N THR A 5 13.81 -4.42 5.62
CA THR A 5 13.22 -3.14 5.92
C THR A 5 11.70 -3.24 5.78
N LEU A 6 10.98 -2.60 6.71
CA LEU A 6 9.53 -2.61 6.75
C LEU A 6 8.99 -1.29 6.20
N LEU A 7 8.19 -1.35 5.14
CA LEU A 7 7.39 -0.24 4.65
C LEU A 7 5.95 -0.38 5.14
N LEU A 8 5.41 0.72 5.64
CA LEU A 8 4.01 0.89 6.02
C LEU A 8 3.41 2.07 5.26
N GLY A 9 2.50 1.78 4.33
CA GLY A 9 1.66 2.75 3.63
C GLY A 9 0.26 2.77 4.23
N LEU A 10 -0.26 3.94 4.58
CA LEU A 10 -1.65 4.12 5.01
C LEU A 10 -2.35 5.02 4.01
N ASP A 11 -3.49 4.56 3.49
CA ASP A 11 -4.23 5.28 2.46
C ASP A 11 -4.79 6.58 2.97
N ARG A 12 -4.93 7.54 2.07
CA ARG A 12 -5.73 8.71 2.33
C ARG A 12 -7.20 8.34 2.39
N THR A 13 -7.89 8.94 3.36
CA THR A 13 -9.35 8.94 3.33
C THR A 13 -9.84 9.93 2.27
N GLU A 14 -10.84 9.55 1.48
CA GLU A 14 -11.49 10.53 0.61
C GLU A 14 -12.10 11.66 1.46
N LYS A 15 -11.71 12.91 1.18
CA LYS A 15 -12.29 14.08 1.83
C LYS A 15 -13.74 14.24 1.39
N LYS A 16 -14.68 13.63 2.13
CA LYS A 16 -16.14 13.86 2.16
C LYS A 16 -16.65 14.82 1.06
N THR A 17 -16.80 14.34 -0.18
CA THR A 17 -17.84 14.90 -1.04
C THR A 17 -19.17 14.54 -0.38
N LYS A 18 -20.13 15.48 -0.36
CA LYS A 18 -21.41 15.40 0.39
C LYS A 18 -22.37 14.28 -0.05
N LYS A 19 -21.87 13.22 -0.70
CA LYS A 19 -22.61 12.07 -1.16
C LYS A 19 -21.87 10.86 -0.61
N LYS A 20 -22.40 10.30 0.50
CA LYS A 20 -21.99 9.06 1.17
C LYS A 20 -20.73 8.42 0.54
N ALA A 21 -19.55 8.64 1.13
CA ALA A 21 -18.51 7.62 1.05
C ALA A 21 -19.20 6.36 1.58
N ALA A 22 -19.47 5.40 0.69
CA ALA A 22 -20.01 4.13 1.12
C ALA A 22 -18.95 3.55 2.05
N ALA A 23 -19.25 3.51 3.36
CA ALA A 23 -18.48 2.69 4.29
C ALA A 23 -18.57 1.27 3.72
N GLY A 24 -17.53 0.80 3.04
CA GLY A 24 -17.66 -0.38 2.16
C GLY A 24 -16.72 -0.49 0.97
N VAL A 25 -16.01 0.56 0.53
CA VAL A 25 -15.24 0.50 -0.73
C VAL A 25 -13.79 0.96 -0.53
N ALA A 26 -12.85 0.22 -1.12
CA ALA A 26 -11.43 0.59 -1.19
C ALA A 26 -11.24 1.93 -1.91
N HIS A 27 -10.12 2.61 -1.67
CA HIS A 27 -9.81 3.83 -2.42
C HIS A 27 -9.67 3.49 -3.92
N PRO A 28 -10.33 4.22 -4.85
CA PRO A 28 -10.38 3.85 -6.28
C PRO A 28 -8.98 3.71 -6.93
N LEU A 29 -8.03 4.56 -6.51
CA LEU A 29 -6.63 4.47 -6.94
C LEU A 29 -5.96 3.11 -6.66
N ARG A 30 -6.47 2.29 -5.73
CA ARG A 30 -5.96 0.92 -5.55
C ARG A 30 -6.24 0.08 -6.78
N GLU A 31 -7.50 -0.06 -7.14
CA GLU A 31 -7.93 -0.85 -8.30
C GLU A 31 -7.30 -0.32 -9.60
N GLU A 32 -7.21 1.01 -9.73
CA GLU A 32 -6.62 1.64 -10.92
C GLU A 32 -5.11 1.41 -11.07
N GLN A 33 -4.37 1.12 -10.00
CA GLN A 33 -2.90 1.02 -10.01
C GLN A 33 -2.37 -0.33 -9.53
N GLU A 34 -3.26 -1.29 -9.24
CA GLU A 34 -2.89 -2.57 -8.63
C GLU A 34 -1.89 -3.35 -9.49
N ASP A 35 -2.15 -3.47 -10.79
CA ASP A 35 -1.27 -4.20 -11.71
C ASP A 35 0.13 -3.60 -11.76
N GLU A 36 0.24 -2.27 -11.83
CA GLU A 36 1.52 -1.56 -11.89
C GLU A 36 2.28 -1.66 -10.56
N HIS A 37 1.57 -1.55 -9.44
CA HIS A 37 2.11 -1.76 -8.11
C HIS A 37 2.67 -3.18 -7.95
N LEU A 38 1.89 -4.20 -8.30
CA LEU A 38 2.33 -5.60 -8.23
C LEU A 38 3.52 -5.88 -9.15
N GLU A 39 3.49 -5.37 -10.38
CA GLU A 39 4.61 -5.51 -11.32
C GLU A 39 5.88 -4.87 -10.75
N TYR A 40 5.79 -3.67 -10.17
CA TYR A 40 6.91 -2.97 -9.54
C TYR A 40 7.51 -3.80 -8.39
N LEU A 41 6.67 -4.32 -7.49
CA LEU A 41 7.11 -5.17 -6.39
C LEU A 41 7.81 -6.44 -6.88
N ILE A 42 7.24 -7.12 -7.89
CA ILE A 42 7.80 -8.36 -8.45
C ILE A 42 9.14 -8.08 -9.14
N ARG A 43 9.18 -7.08 -10.03
CA ARG A 43 10.39 -6.71 -10.80
C ARG A 43 11.54 -6.24 -9.93
N SER A 44 11.26 -5.75 -8.72
CA SER A 44 12.31 -5.35 -7.79
C SER A 44 13.21 -6.50 -7.36
N GLU A 45 12.70 -7.74 -7.35
CA GLU A 45 13.35 -8.93 -6.78
C GLU A 45 13.83 -8.74 -5.32
N ARG A 46 13.31 -7.71 -4.62
CA ARG A 46 13.71 -7.31 -3.26
C ARG A 46 12.69 -7.72 -2.19
N VAL A 47 11.45 -8.03 -2.58
CA VAL A 47 10.32 -8.29 -1.67
C VAL A 47 10.44 -9.66 -1.00
N ILE A 48 10.29 -9.69 0.32
CA ILE A 48 10.19 -10.91 1.16
C ILE A 48 8.72 -11.26 1.39
N ALA A 49 7.92 -10.26 1.74
CA ALA A 49 6.48 -10.37 1.94
C ALA A 49 5.82 -9.02 1.66
N ALA A 50 4.63 -9.02 1.07
CA ALA A 50 3.84 -7.81 0.84
C ALA A 50 2.36 -8.15 0.91
N GLY A 51 1.56 -7.19 1.34
CA GLY A 51 0.11 -7.30 1.22
C GLY A 51 -0.64 -6.15 1.86
N PRO A 52 -1.94 -6.04 1.53
CA PRO A 52 -2.79 -5.00 2.06
C PRO A 52 -3.09 -5.21 3.55
N LEU A 53 -3.21 -4.09 4.25
CA LEU A 53 -3.80 -4.00 5.57
C LEU A 53 -5.31 -3.77 5.43
N HIS A 54 -6.11 -4.63 6.04
CA HIS A 54 -7.56 -4.53 6.00
C HIS A 54 -8.13 -3.93 7.28
N LEU A 55 -9.30 -3.30 7.19
CA LEU A 55 -10.09 -2.95 8.37
C LEU A 55 -10.42 -4.22 9.18
N PRO A 56 -10.44 -4.13 10.53
CA PRO A 56 -10.74 -5.28 11.36
C PRO A 56 -12.21 -5.69 11.21
N THR A 57 -12.42 -6.93 10.78
CA THR A 57 -13.70 -7.61 10.63
C THR A 57 -13.67 -8.97 11.34
N GLU A 58 -14.77 -9.71 11.34
CA GLU A 58 -14.81 -11.04 11.97
C GLU A 58 -14.00 -12.04 11.13
N THR A 59 -14.14 -11.94 9.80
CA THR A 59 -13.41 -12.75 8.83
C THR A 59 -12.85 -11.89 7.71
N LYS A 60 -11.81 -12.36 7.01
CA LYS A 60 -11.21 -11.61 5.90
C LYS A 60 -12.14 -11.52 4.69
N GLU A 61 -13.06 -12.48 4.59
CA GLU A 61 -14.04 -12.64 3.52
C GLU A 61 -15.23 -11.68 3.65
N ASP A 62 -15.36 -10.98 4.78
CA ASP A 62 -16.41 -9.99 4.98
C ASP A 62 -16.28 -8.85 3.96
N GLU A 63 -17.37 -8.42 3.33
CA GLU A 63 -17.36 -7.29 2.38
C GLU A 63 -16.84 -5.98 3.01
N ALA A 64 -16.91 -5.87 4.33
CA ALA A 64 -16.37 -4.76 5.11
C ALA A 64 -14.85 -4.83 5.33
N SER A 65 -14.21 -5.95 4.98
CA SER A 65 -12.76 -6.18 5.03
C SER A 65 -12.09 -5.43 3.89
N ILE A 66 -12.05 -4.11 4.00
CA ILE A 66 -11.57 -3.21 2.96
C ILE A 66 -10.08 -2.95 3.14
N PRO A 67 -9.25 -3.01 2.08
CA PRO A 67 -7.85 -2.60 2.15
C PRO A 67 -7.74 -1.08 2.38
N VAL A 68 -6.93 -0.69 3.37
CA VAL A 68 -6.75 0.69 3.85
C VAL A 68 -5.27 1.09 4.00
N GLY A 69 -4.37 0.27 3.49
CA GLY A 69 -2.94 0.46 3.56
C GLY A 69 -2.21 -0.78 3.09
N ASP A 70 -0.89 -0.74 3.13
CA ASP A 70 -0.02 -1.84 2.75
C ASP A 70 1.12 -2.00 3.75
N LEU A 71 1.53 -3.25 3.92
CA LEU A 71 2.71 -3.62 4.67
C LEU A 71 3.62 -4.43 3.74
N THR A 72 4.84 -3.93 3.54
CA THR A 72 5.83 -4.54 2.65
C THR A 72 7.14 -4.74 3.39
N LEU A 73 7.58 -5.99 3.50
CA LEU A 73 8.90 -6.36 3.98
C LEU A 73 9.80 -6.65 2.78
N PHE A 74 10.89 -5.89 2.63
CA PHE A 74 11.80 -5.98 1.48
C PHE A 74 13.25 -5.75 1.90
N ASN A 75 14.20 -6.16 1.07
CA ASN A 75 15.62 -5.92 1.32
C ASN A 75 16.09 -4.60 0.69
N ALA A 76 16.70 -3.73 1.49
CA ALA A 76 17.28 -2.46 1.03
C ALA A 76 18.76 -2.33 1.47
N PRO A 77 19.69 -1.95 0.58
CA PRO A 77 21.11 -1.79 0.93
C PRO A 77 21.37 -0.65 1.93
N SER A 78 20.57 0.40 1.88
CA SER A 78 20.66 1.57 2.74
C SER A 78 19.26 2.12 3.05
N ARG A 79 19.19 3.06 3.98
CA ARG A 79 17.94 3.76 4.28
C ARG A 79 17.49 4.62 3.10
N GLU A 80 18.43 5.25 2.40
CA GLU A 80 18.17 6.10 1.24
C GLU A 80 17.56 5.29 0.10
N GLU A 81 18.09 4.10 -0.21
CA GLU A 81 17.50 3.20 -1.21
C GLU A 81 16.13 2.66 -0.76
N ALA A 82 15.92 2.50 0.54
CA ALA A 82 14.62 2.08 1.06
C ALA A 82 13.55 3.18 0.88
N ILE A 83 13.94 4.45 1.08
CA ILE A 83 13.08 5.60 0.83
C ILE A 83 12.80 5.73 -0.67
N GLU A 84 13.82 5.62 -1.53
CA GLU A 84 13.65 5.66 -2.98
C GLU A 84 12.72 4.55 -3.48
N PHE A 85 12.85 3.32 -2.94
CA PHE A 85 11.95 2.22 -3.26
C PHE A 85 10.50 2.56 -2.90
N ALA A 86 10.29 3.16 -1.73
CA ALA A 86 8.97 3.54 -1.24
C ALA A 86 8.35 4.67 -2.07
N GLU A 87 9.13 5.68 -2.43
CA GLU A 87 8.67 6.83 -3.20
C GLU A 87 8.35 6.45 -4.66
N ASN A 88 9.06 5.47 -5.22
CA ASN A 88 8.84 4.99 -6.60
C ASN A 88 7.73 3.92 -6.74
N ASP A 89 7.10 3.51 -5.64
CA ASP A 89 5.91 2.66 -5.68
C ASP A 89 4.79 3.39 -6.47
N PRO A 90 4.16 2.76 -7.48
CA PRO A 90 3.03 3.34 -8.22
C PRO A 90 1.92 3.90 -7.31
N TYR A 91 1.59 3.21 -6.22
CA TYR A 91 0.63 3.71 -5.23
C TYR A 91 1.10 5.01 -4.55
N ALA A 92 2.40 5.14 -4.25
CA ALA A 92 2.97 6.37 -3.71
C ALA A 92 2.96 7.51 -4.75
N GLN A 93 3.29 7.21 -6.00
CA GLN A 93 3.36 8.18 -7.10
C GLN A 93 2.00 8.82 -7.42
N VAL A 94 0.91 8.04 -7.38
CA VAL A 94 -0.45 8.58 -7.54
C VAL A 94 -1.01 9.24 -6.28
N GLY A 95 -0.24 9.23 -5.19
CA GLY A 95 -0.62 9.80 -3.90
C GLY A 95 -1.77 9.05 -3.23
N LEU A 96 -1.82 7.72 -3.37
CA LEU A 96 -2.76 6.86 -2.62
C LEU A 96 -2.50 6.98 -1.11
N TYR A 97 -1.23 6.89 -0.70
CA TYR A 97 -0.85 6.93 0.71
C TYR A 97 -0.90 8.35 1.28
N GLU A 98 -1.64 8.54 2.38
CA GLU A 98 -1.53 9.74 3.22
C GLU A 98 -0.27 9.70 4.08
N ARG A 99 0.13 8.50 4.50
CA ARG A 99 1.33 8.30 5.33
C ARG A 99 2.12 7.14 4.80
N LEU A 100 3.39 7.38 4.53
CA LEU A 100 4.37 6.38 4.17
C LEU A 100 5.50 6.38 5.20
N ARG A 101 5.90 5.20 5.66
CA ARG A 101 6.97 4.99 6.64
C ARG A 101 7.84 3.83 6.18
N VAL A 102 9.14 4.00 6.36
CA VAL A 102 10.22 3.06 6.03
C VAL A 102 11.20 3.04 7.19
#